data_AF-A0A7V0JG28-F1
#
_entry.id   AF-A0A7V0JG28-F1
#
_cell.length_a   1.000
_cell.length_b   1.000
_cell.length_c   1.000
_cell.angle_alpha   90.00
_cell.angle_beta   90.00
_cell.angle_gamma   90.00
#
_symmetry.space_group_name_H-M   'P 1'
#
loop_
_entity.id
_entity.type
_entity.pdbx_description
1 polymer ?
#
loop_
_entity_poly.entity_id
_entity_poly.type
_entity_poly.pdbx_seq_one_letter_code
_entity_poly.pdbx_strand_id
1 'polypeptide(L)'
;MNRISRLRQQLHRHNLSNFFVSHLPNVRYLCGFTGSTGVLIITPRKARFISDFRYQEQATEQVHDAEVIIYRDDLIGELRRLRFNSFASRID
;
A
#
# COMPACT_ATOMS: atom_id res chain seq x y z
N MET A 1 7.73 15.78 7.38
CA MET A 1 6.75 14.71 7.59
C MET A 1 6.01 14.45 6.28
N ASN A 2 6.07 13.23 5.72
CA ASN A 2 5.46 12.91 4.41
C ASN A 2 3.95 12.61 4.51
N ARG A 3 3.28 12.43 3.36
CA ARG A 3 1.82 12.22 3.27
C ARG A 3 1.39 10.91 3.94
N ILE A 4 2.16 9.83 3.78
CA ILE A 4 1.93 8.54 4.44
C ILE A 4 1.99 8.68 5.97
N SER A 5 2.96 9.45 6.49
CA SER A 5 3.11 9.70 7.93
C SER A 5 1.94 10.49 8.51
N ARG A 6 1.44 11.48 7.76
CA ARG A 6 0.21 12.24 8.14
C ARG A 6 -1.02 11.33 8.16
N LEU A 7 -1.20 10.49 7.15
CA LEU A 7 -2.29 9.53 7.11
C LEU A 7 -2.20 8.53 8.28
N ARG A 8 -1.00 8.02 8.58
CA ARG A 8 -0.78 7.10 9.71
C ARG A 8 -1.18 7.72 11.06
N GLN A 9 -0.92 9.01 11.27
CA GLN A 9 -1.41 9.71 12.47
C GLN A 9 -2.94 9.76 12.54
N GLN A 10 -3.62 9.98 11.41
CA GLN A 10 -5.09 9.93 11.39
C GLN A 10 -5.61 8.52 11.69
N LEU A 11 -5.02 7.49 11.07
CA LEU A 11 -5.40 6.10 11.34
C LEU A 11 -5.25 5.76 12.82
N HIS A 12 -4.14 6.18 13.45
CA HIS A 12 -3.93 5.99 14.88
C HIS A 12 -5.00 6.68 15.74
N ARG A 13 -5.38 7.93 15.43
CA ARG A 13 -6.45 8.66 16.14
C ARG A 13 -7.80 7.97 16.05
N HIS A 14 -8.04 7.24 14.95
CA HIS A 14 -9.28 6.50 14.73
C HIS A 14 -9.20 5.01 15.12
N ASN A 15 -8.14 4.58 15.83
CA ASN A 15 -7.91 3.18 16.21
C ASN A 15 -7.89 2.19 15.01
N LEU A 16 -7.53 2.67 13.81
CA LEU A 16 -7.41 1.86 12.61
C LEU A 16 -6.00 1.32 12.46
N SER A 17 -5.87 0.01 12.36
CA SER A 17 -4.56 -0.65 12.26
C SER A 17 -4.05 -0.69 10.82
N ASN A 18 -4.92 -0.91 9.84
CA ASN A 18 -4.54 -1.15 8.45
C ASN A 18 -5.40 -0.32 7.50
N PHE A 19 -4.81 0.14 6.41
CA PHE A 19 -5.52 0.89 5.38
C PHE A 19 -5.08 0.43 3.99
N PHE A 20 -6.06 0.07 3.16
CA PHE A 20 -5.87 -0.41 1.79
C PHE A 20 -6.32 0.66 0.80
N VAL A 21 -5.42 1.11 -0.06
CA VAL A 21 -5.67 2.17 -1.04
C VAL A 21 -5.56 1.58 -2.44
N SER A 22 -6.72 1.42 -3.09
CA SER A 22 -6.83 0.89 -4.46
C SER A 22 -7.12 1.96 -5.51
N HIS A 23 -7.61 3.13 -5.10
CA HIS A 23 -7.88 4.23 -6.02
C HIS A 23 -6.56 4.89 -6.44
N LEU A 24 -6.16 4.72 -7.70
CA LEU A 24 -4.84 5.15 -8.21
C LEU A 24 -4.51 6.64 -7.97
N PRO A 25 -5.45 7.61 -8.09
CA PRO A 25 -5.17 8.98 -7.70
C PRO A 25 -4.71 9.14 -6.25
N ASN A 26 -5.24 8.32 -5.33
CA ASN A 26 -4.82 8.34 -3.93
C ASN A 26 -3.47 7.64 -3.75
N VAL A 27 -3.21 6.57 -4.50
CA VAL A 27 -1.89 5.92 -4.54
C VAL A 27 -0.83 6.91 -5.01
N ARG A 28 -1.07 7.58 -6.14
CA ARG A 28 -0.20 8.65 -6.68
C ARG A 28 -0.01 9.78 -5.68
N TYR A 29 -1.10 10.23 -5.04
CA TYR A 29 -1.01 11.25 -4.02
C TYR A 29 -0.12 10.82 -2.86
N LEU A 30 -0.22 9.57 -2.39
CA LEU A 30 0.49 9.12 -1.21
C LEU A 30 1.95 8.77 -1.46
N CYS A 31 2.28 8.11 -2.57
CA CYS A 31 3.63 7.59 -2.84
C CYS A 31 4.24 8.00 -4.18
N GLY A 32 3.55 8.76 -5.04
CA GLY A 32 4.12 9.29 -6.28
C GLY A 32 3.92 8.44 -7.54
N PHE A 33 3.53 7.17 -7.41
CA PHE A 33 3.36 6.26 -8.55
C PHE A 33 2.32 6.75 -9.57
N THR A 34 2.70 6.80 -10.86
CA THR A 34 1.82 7.31 -11.93
C THR A 34 1.36 6.25 -12.92
N GLY A 35 1.67 4.98 -12.70
CA GLY A 35 1.22 3.87 -13.56
C GLY A 35 -0.26 3.54 -13.35
N SER A 36 -0.76 2.61 -14.16
CA SER A 36 -2.19 2.27 -14.22
C SER A 36 -2.56 1.01 -13.44
N THR A 37 -1.63 0.38 -12.72
CA THR A 37 -1.92 -0.77 -11.87
C THR A 37 -1.06 -0.71 -10.61
N GLY A 38 -1.69 -0.73 -9.45
CA GLY A 38 -0.98 -0.76 -8.18
C GLY A 38 -1.89 -0.43 -7.00
N VAL A 39 -1.54 -0.96 -5.84
CA VAL A 39 -2.23 -0.70 -4.57
C VAL A 39 -1.22 -0.28 -3.52
N LEU A 40 -1.65 0.54 -2.57
CA LEU A 40 -0.85 0.94 -1.42
C LEU A 40 -1.48 0.42 -0.13
N ILE A 41 -0.65 -0.25 0.68
CA ILE A 41 -1.03 -0.77 1.98
C ILE A 41 -0.27 -0.01 3.05
N ILE A 42 -1.00 0.55 4.00
CA ILE A 42 -0.41 1.30 5.12
C ILE A 42 -0.80 0.60 6.41
N THR A 43 0.22 0.26 7.21
CA THR A 43 0.09 -0.30 8.55
C THR A 43 0.73 0.67 9.56
N PRO A 44 0.68 0.39 10.87
CA PRO A 44 1.31 1.27 11.85
C PRO A 44 2.84 1.26 11.74
N ARG A 45 3.41 0.24 11.10
CA ARG A 45 4.87 0.03 11.01
C ARG A 45 5.44 0.17 9.60
N LYS A 46 4.65 -0.12 8.57
CA LYS A 46 5.13 -0.20 7.18
C LYS A 46 4.16 0.47 6.22
N ALA A 47 4.67 0.87 5.07
CA ALA A 47 3.87 1.16 3.89
C ALA A 47 4.44 0.34 2.74
N ARG A 48 3.56 -0.27 1.93
CA ARG A 48 3.94 -1.15 0.82
C ARG A 48 3.13 -0.79 -0.41
N PHE A 49 3.82 -0.44 -1.47
CA PHE A 49 3.24 -0.34 -2.79
C PHE A 49 3.40 -1.68 -3.50
N ILE A 50 2.31 -2.20 -4.06
CA ILE A 50 2.28 -3.51 -4.71
C ILE A 50 1.77 -3.32 -6.14
N SER A 51 2.51 -3.82 -7.12
CA SER A 51 2.13 -3.78 -8.55
C SER A 51 2.64 -5.01 -9.29
N ASP A 52 2.18 -5.19 -10.52
CA ASP A 52 2.67 -6.25 -11.39
C ASP A 52 4.02 -5.90 -12.04
N PHE A 53 4.71 -6.91 -12.57
CA PHE A 53 6.06 -6.81 -13.11
C PHE A 53 6.24 -5.79 -14.25
N ARG A 54 5.17 -5.40 -14.96
CA ARG A 54 5.27 -4.41 -16.05
C ARG A 54 5.68 -3.03 -15.52
N TYR A 55 5.42 -2.76 -14.25
CA TYR A 55 5.72 -1.46 -13.62
C TYR A 55 6.96 -1.51 -12.73
N GLN A 56 7.78 -2.57 -12.77
CA GLN A 56 8.92 -2.73 -11.85
C GLN A 56 9.89 -1.53 -11.89
N GLU A 57 10.36 -1.16 -13.07
CA GLU A 57 11.30 -0.03 -13.24
C GLU A 57 10.65 1.28 -12.78
N GLN A 58 9.47 1.59 -13.33
CA GLN A 58 8.71 2.78 -12.99
C GLN A 58 8.41 2.89 -11.49
N ALA A 59 8.00 1.80 -10.85
CA ALA A 59 7.69 1.78 -9.42
C ALA A 59 8.95 2.01 -8.58
N THR A 60 10.08 1.43 -8.97
CA THR A 60 11.37 1.61 -8.28
C THR A 60 11.81 3.08 -8.32
N GLU A 61 11.56 3.77 -9.43
CA GLU A 61 11.92 5.19 -9.60
C GLU A 61 10.94 6.16 -8.93
N GLN A 62 9.63 5.90 -9.03
CA GLN A 62 8.59 6.86 -8.66
C GLN A 62 8.04 6.70 -7.25
N VAL A 63 8.14 5.51 -6.66
CA VAL A 63 7.54 5.25 -5.35
C VAL A 63 8.45 5.79 -4.25
N HIS A 64 7.88 6.65 -3.42
CA HIS A 64 8.53 7.21 -2.24
C HIS A 64 7.79 6.79 -0.97
N ASP A 65 8.52 6.71 0.14
CA ASP A 65 7.98 6.44 1.49
C ASP A 65 7.24 5.10 1.67
N ALA A 66 7.36 4.17 0.70
CA ALA A 66 6.80 2.83 0.73
C ALA A 66 7.76 1.80 0.12
N GLU A 67 7.71 0.58 0.63
CA GLU A 67 8.41 -0.60 0.10
C GLU A 67 7.72 -1.03 -1.22
N VAL A 68 8.48 -1.17 -2.30
CA VAL A 68 7.97 -1.65 -3.60
C VAL A 68 7.97 -3.18 -3.61
N ILE A 69 6.82 -3.76 -3.93
CA ILE A 69 6.63 -5.20 -4.05
C ILE A 69 6.07 -5.49 -5.44
N ILE A 70 6.74 -6.38 -6.15
CA ILE A 70 6.37 -6.77 -7.51
C ILE A 70 5.89 -8.21 -7.50
N TYR A 71 4.65 -8.43 -7.95
CA TYR A 71 4.11 -9.77 -8.18
C TYR A 71 4.16 -10.15 -9.65
N ARG A 72 4.19 -11.46 -9.92
CA ARG A 72 4.21 -12.02 -11.29
C ARG A 72 2.90 -12.69 -11.68
N ASP A 73 2.25 -13.36 -10.72
CA ASP A 73 1.05 -14.15 -10.98
C ASP A 73 -0.22 -13.35 -10.67
N ASP A 74 -0.61 -13.28 -9.40
CA ASP A 74 -1.82 -12.58 -8.98
C ASP A 74 -1.63 -11.79 -7.68
N LEU A 75 -2.35 -10.67 -7.58
CA LEU A 75 -2.29 -9.77 -6.43
C LEU A 75 -2.78 -10.45 -5.15
N ILE A 76 -3.80 -11.32 -5.21
CA ILE A 76 -4.40 -11.93 -4.01
C ILE A 76 -3.42 -12.93 -3.37
N GLY A 77 -2.75 -13.74 -4.19
CA GLY A 77 -1.67 -14.63 -3.75
C GLY A 77 -0.55 -13.86 -3.04
N GLU A 78 -0.15 -12.73 -3.61
CA GLU A 78 0.87 -11.86 -3.01
C GLU A 78 0.39 -11.27 -1.65
N LEU A 79 -0.85 -10.79 -1.58
CA LEU A 79 -1.42 -10.27 -0.32
C LEU A 79 -1.49 -11.34 0.78
N ARG A 80 -1.85 -12.58 0.43
CA ARG A 80 -1.83 -13.72 1.36
C ARG A 80 -0.42 -14.00 1.86
N ARG A 81 0.58 -13.97 0.97
CA ARG A 81 2.01 -14.16 1.33
C ARG A 81 2.50 -13.10 2.32
N LEU A 82 2.08 -11.85 2.14
CA LEU A 82 2.41 -10.75 3.03
C LEU A 82 1.69 -10.83 4.40
N ARG A 83 0.96 -11.92 4.65
CA ARG A 83 0.16 -12.19 5.86
C ARG A 83 -0.82 -11.05 6.15
N PHE A 84 -1.37 -10.46 5.10
CA PHE A 84 -2.55 -9.61 5.22
C PHE A 84 -3.76 -10.53 5.41
N ASN A 85 -3.85 -11.11 6.61
CA ASN A 85 -5.05 -11.83 7.00
C ASN A 85 -6.21 -10.83 6.93
N SER A 86 -7.31 -11.31 6.36
CA SER A 86 -8.56 -10.59 6.12
C SER A 86 -8.86 -9.59 7.24
N PHE A 87 -9.45 -8.46 6.85
CA PHE A 87 -9.97 -7.38 7.71
C PHE A 87 -10.94 -7.84 8.84
N ALA A 88 -11.17 -9.15 8.99
CA ALA A 88 -11.98 -9.78 10.01
C ALA A 88 -11.13 -10.14 11.25
N SER A 89 -10.91 -9.17 12.14
CA SER A 89 -10.74 -9.41 13.58
C SER A 89 -10.60 -8.08 14.30
N ARG A 90 -11.76 -7.45 14.54
CA ARG A 90 -12.09 -6.53 15.65
C ARG A 90 -13.37 -5.77 15.28
N ILE A 91 -14.47 -6.51 15.26
CA ILE A 91 -15.73 -6.00 15.81
C ILE A 91 -15.85 -6.75 17.13
N ASP A 92 -15.21 -6.19 18.16
CA ASP A 92 -15.60 -6.40 19.55
C ASP A 92 -16.13 -5.04 20.03
#